data_AF-A0A7Y2NH84-F1
#
_entry.id   AF-A0A7Y2NH84-F1
#
_cell.length_a   1.000
_cell.length_b   1.000
_cell.length_c   1.000
_cell.angle_alpha   90.00
_cell.angle_beta   90.00
_cell.angle_gamma   90.00
#
_symmetry.space_group_name_H-M   'P 1'
#
loop_
_entity.id
_entity.type
_entity.pdbx_description
1 polymer ?
#
loop_
_entity_poly.entity_id
_entity_poly.type
_entity_poly.pdbx_seq_one_letter_code
_entity_poly.pdbx_strand_id
1 'polypeptide(L)'
;YQDINIAFHDAIIQNCDNDFVGHAIARLEYLPLLRPGTVVFDAANTRRELNRLRFGNMQHRLILDAIERKDPYRAESLMREHANQIPVYASLMA
;
A
#
# COMPACT_ATOMS: atom_id res chain seq x y z
N TYR A 1 -11.86 3.90 3.61
CA TYR A 1 -10.57 3.91 2.90
C TYR A 1 -9.71 2.74 3.34
N GLN A 2 -9.53 2.52 4.65
CA GLN A 2 -8.72 1.41 5.15
C GLN A 2 -9.12 0.05 4.59
N ASP A 3 -10.43 -0.24 4.53
CA ASP A 3 -10.94 -1.50 3.96
C ASP A 3 -10.59 -1.64 2.47
N ILE A 4 -10.62 -0.54 1.72
CA ILE A 4 -10.26 -0.52 0.29
C ILE A 4 -8.75 -0.72 0.12
N ASN A 5 -7.94 -0.14 1.00
CA ASN A 5 -6.49 -0.35 1.02
C ASN A 5 -6.16 -1.83 1.27
N ILE A 6 -6.80 -2.44 2.26
CA ILE A 6 -6.65 -3.88 2.56
C ILE A 6 -7.06 -4.71 1.33
N ALA A 7 -8.25 -4.46 0.78
CA ALA A 7 -8.75 -5.19 -0.38
C ALA A 7 -7.83 -5.08 -1.61
N PHE A 8 -7.19 -3.94 -1.83
CA PHE A 8 -6.21 -3.77 -2.91
C PHE A 8 -4.98 -4.66 -2.75
N HIS A 9 -4.39 -4.68 -1.55
CA HIS A 9 -3.23 -5.53 -1.27
C HIS A 9 -3.59 -7.02 -1.32
N ASP A 10 -4.73 -7.40 -0.75
CA ASP A 10 -5.23 -8.78 -0.78
C ASP A 10 -5.46 -9.25 -2.21
N ALA A 11 -6.04 -8.41 -3.09
CA ALA A 11 -6.27 -8.76 -4.48
C ALA A 11 -4.96 -9.06 -5.23
N ILE A 12 -3.88 -8.30 -4.98
CA ILE A 12 -2.56 -8.57 -5.59
C ILE A 12 -2.04 -9.93 -5.15
N ILE A 13 -2.12 -10.23 -3.85
CA ILE A 13 -1.62 -11.50 -3.28
C ILE A 13 -2.43 -12.68 -3.80
N GLN A 14 -3.76 -12.57 -3.85
CA GLN A 14 -4.64 -13.64 -4.30
C GLN A 14 -4.54 -13.94 -5.80
N ASN A 15 -4.09 -12.97 -6.61
CA ASN A 15 -4.04 -13.09 -8.06
C ASN A 15 -2.61 -13.15 -8.63
N CYS A 16 -1.58 -13.36 -7.79
CA CYS A 16 -0.19 -13.47 -8.25
C CYS A 16 0.21 -14.89 -8.72
N ASP A 17 -0.74 -15.83 -8.79
CA ASP A 17 -0.55 -17.22 -9.22
C ASP A 17 0.59 -17.94 -8.46
N ASN A 18 0.74 -17.62 -7.17
CA ASN A 18 1.77 -18.20 -6.32
C ASN A 18 1.30 -18.27 -4.86
N ASP A 19 0.73 -19.42 -4.47
CA ASP A 19 0.19 -19.65 -3.13
C ASP A 19 1.24 -19.51 -2.01
N PHE A 20 2.53 -19.72 -2.31
CA PHE A 20 3.60 -19.53 -1.33
C PHE A 20 3.74 -18.07 -0.88
N VAL A 21 3.40 -17.10 -1.75
CA VAL A 21 3.44 -15.68 -1.39
C VAL A 21 2.44 -15.39 -0.28
N GLY A 22 1.19 -15.84 -0.44
CA GLY A 22 0.16 -15.69 0.59
C GLY A 22 0.55 -16.36 1.91
N HIS A 23 1.07 -17.58 1.86
CA HIS A 23 1.55 -18.30 3.05
C HIS A 23 2.72 -17.59 3.75
N ALA A 24 3.68 -17.05 3.00
CA ALA A 24 4.80 -16.32 3.57
C ALA A 24 4.33 -15.02 4.24
N ILE A 25 3.45 -14.27 3.58
CA ILE A 25 2.89 -13.02 4.14
C ILE A 25 2.09 -13.29 5.41
N ALA A 26 1.23 -14.31 5.42
CA ALA A 26 0.46 -14.67 6.62
C ALA A 26 1.34 -15.00 7.83
N ARG A 27 2.57 -15.52 7.62
CA ARG A 27 3.55 -15.72 8.69
C ARG A 27 4.21 -14.42 9.15
N LEU A 28 4.42 -13.46 8.25
CA LEU A 28 4.96 -12.14 8.57
C LEU A 28 3.94 -11.25 9.29
N GLU A 29 2.65 -11.41 9.00
CA GLU A 29 1.55 -10.65 9.60
C GLU A 29 1.37 -10.85 11.12
N TYR A 30 2.06 -11.81 11.72
CA TYR A 30 2.15 -11.95 13.19
C TYR A 30 2.98 -10.84 13.83
N LEU A 31 3.65 -10.00 13.04
CA LEU A 31 4.25 -8.74 13.48
C LEU A 31 3.21 -7.61 13.31
N PRO A 32 2.65 -7.06 14.40
CA PRO A 32 1.53 -6.10 14.36
C PRO A 32 1.79 -4.83 13.53
N LEU A 33 3.05 -4.53 13.23
CA LEU A 33 3.49 -3.35 12.50
C LEU A 33 3.49 -3.53 10.97
N LEU A 34 3.29 -4.74 10.44
CA LEU A 34 3.44 -5.03 9.01
C LEU A 34 2.12 -5.10 8.23
N ARG A 35 0.96 -5.07 8.91
CA ARG A 35 -0.33 -5.17 8.23
C ARG A 35 -0.71 -3.85 7.56
N PRO A 36 -1.10 -3.86 6.26
CA PRO A 36 -1.78 -2.73 5.65
C PRO A 36 -3.01 -2.39 6.50
N GLY A 37 -3.18 -1.11 6.81
CA GLY A 37 -4.31 -0.67 7.61
C GLY A 37 -4.04 -0.43 9.11
N THR A 38 -2.81 -0.59 9.56
CA THR A 38 -2.38 -0.39 10.96
C THR A 38 -2.11 1.08 11.32
N VAL A 39 -1.90 1.95 10.33
CA VAL A 39 -1.66 3.38 10.57
C VAL A 39 -2.97 4.07 10.95
N VAL A 40 -3.07 4.46 12.22
CA VAL A 40 -4.22 5.16 12.81
C VAL A 40 -4.33 6.58 12.25
N PHE A 41 -5.57 7.00 11.97
CA PHE A 41 -5.86 8.36 11.52
C PHE A 41 -5.61 9.37 12.64
N ASP A 42 -4.68 10.31 12.41
CA ASP A 42 -4.38 11.43 13.31
C ASP A 42 -5.39 12.57 13.12
N ALA A 43 -6.44 12.57 13.95
CA ALA A 43 -7.48 13.60 13.92
C ALA A 43 -6.95 15.02 14.21
N ALA A 44 -5.86 15.15 14.97
CA ALA A 44 -5.25 16.44 15.29
C ALA A 44 -4.59 17.08 14.05
N ASN A 45 -4.33 16.30 13.00
CA ASN A 45 -3.73 16.79 11.76
C ASN A 45 -4.44 16.27 10.51
N THR A 46 -5.76 16.48 10.49
CA THR A 46 -6.68 15.99 9.46
C THR A 46 -6.24 16.31 8.03
N ARG A 47 -5.68 17.50 7.75
CA ARG A 47 -5.20 17.87 6.40
C ARG A 47 -4.04 16.99 5.95
N ARG A 48 -3.04 16.80 6.81
CA ARG A 48 -1.87 15.94 6.55
C ARG A 48 -2.31 14.50 6.30
N GLU A 49 -3.21 14.00 7.14
CA GLU A 49 -3.76 12.65 6.97
C GLU A 49 -4.56 12.49 5.68
N LEU A 50 -5.42 13.44 5.32
CA LEU A 50 -6.15 13.39 4.05
C LEU A 50 -5.20 13.38 2.84
N ASN A 51 -4.12 14.15 2.88
CA ASN A 51 -3.10 14.15 1.83
C ASN A 51 -2.37 12.80 1.76
N ARG A 52 -2.01 12.23 2.92
CA ARG A 52 -1.43 10.88 3.02
C ARG A 52 -2.32 9.82 2.34
N LEU A 53 -3.62 9.82 2.65
CA LEU A 53 -4.58 8.85 2.09
C LEU A 53 -4.77 9.07 0.58
N ARG A 54 -4.89 10.33 0.12
CA ARG A 54 -5.02 10.66 -1.31
C ARG A 54 -3.79 10.22 -2.11
N PHE A 55 -2.60 10.48 -1.57
CA PHE A 55 -1.34 10.10 -2.20
C PHE A 55 -1.19 8.57 -2.28
N GLY A 56 -1.47 7.85 -1.19
CA GLY A 56 -1.49 6.39 -1.18
C GLY A 56 -2.44 5.81 -2.24
N ASN A 57 -3.65 6.35 -2.34
CA ASN A 57 -4.63 5.94 -3.35
C ASN A 57 -4.16 6.22 -4.79
N MET A 58 -3.46 7.33 -5.02
CA MET A 58 -2.88 7.64 -6.32
C MET A 58 -1.80 6.60 -6.69
N GLN A 59 -0.92 6.25 -5.74
CA GLN A 59 0.10 5.22 -5.97
C GLN A 59 -0.53 3.85 -6.29
N HIS A 60 -1.64 3.47 -5.64
CA HIS A 60 -2.36 2.23 -6.00
C HIS A 60 -2.80 2.21 -7.47
N ARG A 61 -3.29 3.33 -8.02
CA ARG A 61 -3.64 3.43 -9.43
C ARG A 61 -2.44 3.30 -10.37
N LEU A 62 -1.29 3.86 -9.97
CA LEU A 62 -0.05 3.73 -10.75
C LEU A 62 0.50 2.30 -10.73
N ILE A 63 0.38 1.62 -9.59
CA ILE A 63 0.74 0.21 -9.44
C ILE A 63 -0.16 -0.65 -10.33
N LEU A 64 -1.48 -0.42 -10.30
CA LEU A 64 -2.43 -1.13 -11.16
C LEU A 64 -2.10 -0.94 -12.65
N ASP A 65 -1.87 0.30 -13.10
CA ASP A 65 -1.47 0.59 -14.48
C ASP A 65 -0.19 -0.16 -14.89
N ALA A 66 0.81 -0.26 -14.00
CA ALA A 66 2.03 -1.03 -14.27
C ALA A 66 1.76 -2.54 -14.40
N ILE A 67 0.90 -3.10 -13.54
CA ILE A 67 0.48 -4.51 -13.60
C ILE A 67 -0.29 -4.78 -14.91
N GLU A 68 -1.26 -3.95 -15.26
CA GLU A 68 -2.07 -4.09 -16.49
C GLU A 68 -1.21 -4.02 -17.76
N ARG A 69 -0.16 -3.19 -17.74
CA ARG A 69 0.83 -3.08 -18.83
C ARG A 69 1.87 -4.18 -18.83
N LYS A 70 1.85 -5.10 -17.86
CA LYS A 70 2.85 -6.17 -17.68
C LYS A 70 4.28 -5.61 -17.55
N ASP A 71 4.43 -4.51 -16.82
CA ASP A 71 5.73 -3.89 -16.50
C ASP A 71 6.13 -4.23 -15.05
N PRO A 72 6.83 -5.37 -14.82
CA PRO A 72 7.13 -5.84 -13.48
C PRO A 72 8.11 -4.93 -12.72
N TYR A 73 9.08 -4.34 -13.42
CA TYR A 73 10.07 -3.46 -12.80
C TYR A 73 9.42 -2.20 -12.23
N ARG A 74 8.49 -1.61 -13.00
CA ARG A 74 7.74 -0.44 -12.54
C ARG A 74 6.79 -0.80 -11.41
N ALA A 75 6.07 -1.92 -11.51
CA ALA A 75 5.15 -2.37 -10.46
C ALA A 75 5.88 -2.60 -9.11
N GLU A 76 7.02 -3.28 -9.14
CA GLU A 76 7.85 -3.50 -7.94
C GLU A 76 8.36 -2.18 -7.36
N SER A 77 8.93 -1.31 -8.20
CA SER A 77 9.50 -0.04 -7.76
C SER A 77 8.45 0.84 -7.08
N LEU A 78 7.26 0.96 -7.69
CA LEU A 78 6.15 1.73 -7.13
C LEU A 78 5.63 1.14 -5.82
N MET A 79 5.50 -0.18 -5.70
CA MET A 79 5.06 -0.82 -4.46
C MET A 79 6.09 -0.63 -3.32
N ARG A 80 7.39 -0.69 -3.64
CA ARG A 80 8.46 -0.43 -2.67
C ARG A 80 8.47 1.02 -2.20
N GLU A 81 8.24 1.96 -3.10
CA GLU A 81 8.08 3.37 -2.74
C GLU A 81 6.85 3.58 -1.86
N HIS A 82 5.71 3.00 -2.26
CA HIS A 82 4.46 3.04 -1.52
C HIS A 82 4.60 2.55 -0.07
N ALA A 83 5.32 1.44 0.15
CA ALA A 83 5.54 0.92 1.49
C ALA A 83 6.42 1.83 2.39
N ASN A 84 7.37 2.57 1.80
CA ASN A 84 8.41 3.28 2.57
C ASN A 84 8.18 4.80 2.69
N GLN A 85 7.49 5.43 1.74
CA GLN A 85 7.55 6.88 1.60
C GLN A 85 6.27 7.61 2.04
N ILE A 86 5.22 6.88 2.44
CA ILE A 86 3.97 7.48 2.91
C ILE A 86 4.17 8.50 4.07
N PRO A 87 5.05 8.26 5.07
CA PRO A 87 5.32 9.25 6.12
C PRO A 87 6.07 10.48 5.61
N VAL A 88 7.01 10.28 4.67
CA VAL A 88 7.85 11.35 4.12
C VAL A 88 7.01 12.29 3.25
N TYR A 89 6.20 11.75 2.34
CA TYR A 89 5.35 12.59 1.49
C TYR A 89 4.23 13.30 2.26
N ALA A 90 3.70 12.68 3.33
CA ALA A 90 2.75 13.36 4.21
C ALA A 90 3.34 14.64 4.83
N SER A 91 4.65 14.66 5.12
CA SER A 91 5.33 15.86 5.64
C SER A 91 5.64 16.91 4.57
N LEU A 92 5.90 16.50 3.33
CA LEU A 92 6.22 17.41 2.21
C LEU A 92 4.99 18.07 1.58
N MET A 93 3.83 17.43 1.67
CA MET A 93 2.56 17.91 1.12
C MET A 93 1.65 18.58 2.18
N ALA A 94 2.18 18.91 3.35
CA ALA A 94 1.44 19.52 4.46
C ALA A 94 1.17 21.02 4.24
#